data_AF-A0A3B8QWC9-F1
#
_entry.id   AF-A0A3B8QWC9-F1
#
_cell.length_a   1.000
_cell.length_b   1.000
_cell.length_c   1.000
_cell.angle_alpha   90.00
_cell.angle_beta   90.00
_cell.angle_gamma   90.00
#
_symmetry.space_group_name_H-M   'P 1'
#
loop_
_entity.id
_entity.type
_entity.pdbx_description
1 polymer ?
#
loop_
_entity_poly.entity_id
_entity_poly.type
_entity_poly.pdbx_seq_one_letter_code
_entity_poly.pdbx_strand_id
1 'polypeptide(L)'
;MSCLETIQSYAMRSLGIGERLLPRSDFTLCEQFTLIGSGMIWNIYFGLMALCVGFFFATALAVAKSTTNPWVRKPAKWFIFLFRGSPLFIQFFFAYFLFLNLKGAFQFFSPFTAAWLGALIVLFLNTAAYSAEIF
;
A
#
# COMPACT_ATOMS: atom_id res chain seq x y z
N MET A 1 -26.68 -11.65 -18.47
CA MET A 1 -26.61 -10.29 -17.92
C MET A 1 -26.22 -9.35 -19.04
N SER A 2 -26.87 -8.20 -19.17
CA SER A 2 -26.38 -7.14 -20.06
C SER A 2 -25.11 -6.53 -19.46
N CYS A 3 -24.19 -6.04 -20.31
CA CYS A 3 -22.94 -5.42 -19.84
C CYS A 3 -23.19 -4.21 -18.91
N LEU A 4 -24.30 -3.50 -19.11
CA LEU A 4 -24.74 -2.39 -18.25
C LEU A 4 -25.10 -2.87 -16.83
N GLU A 5 -25.83 -3.97 -16.70
CA GLU A 5 -26.16 -4.56 -15.39
C GLU A 5 -24.90 -5.04 -14.67
N THR A 6 -23.95 -5.63 -15.40
CA THR A 6 -22.64 -6.05 -14.84
C THR A 6 -21.87 -4.87 -14.28
N ILE A 7 -21.83 -3.74 -15.00
CA ILE A 7 -21.17 -2.52 -14.52
C ILE A 7 -21.85 -1.99 -13.27
N GLN A 8 -23.18 -1.90 -13.26
CA GLN A 8 -23.92 -1.40 -12.09
C GLN A 8 -23.75 -2.28 -10.84
N SER A 9 -23.68 -3.59 -11.02
CA SER A 9 -23.57 -4.56 -9.92
C SER A 9 -22.13 -4.74 -9.41
N TYR A 10 -21.13 -4.68 -10.29
CA TYR A 10 -19.76 -5.08 -9.98
C TYR A 10 -18.71 -3.96 -10.04
N ALA A 11 -18.96 -2.80 -10.65
CA ALA A 11 -17.92 -1.76 -10.80
C ALA A 11 -17.36 -1.28 -9.46
N MET A 12 -18.22 -1.09 -8.45
CA MET A 12 -17.83 -0.60 -7.12
C MET A 12 -17.75 -1.70 -6.06
N ARG A 13 -17.76 -2.96 -6.49
CA ARG A 13 -17.70 -4.14 -5.62
C ARG A 13 -16.53 -4.07 -4.65
N SER A 14 -15.35 -3.72 -5.14
CA SER A 14 -14.11 -3.70 -4.35
C SER A 14 -14.18 -2.72 -3.16
N LEU A 15 -15.02 -1.70 -3.24
CA LEU A 15 -15.28 -0.73 -2.17
C LEU A 15 -16.42 -1.18 -1.24
N GLY A 16 -17.01 -2.35 -1.48
CA GLY A 16 -18.08 -2.93 -0.67
C GLY A 16 -19.49 -2.54 -1.12
N ILE A 17 -19.64 -1.85 -2.25
CA ILE A 17 -20.92 -1.42 -2.83
C ILE A 17 -21.28 -2.36 -3.99
N GLY A 18 -22.45 -2.98 -3.95
CA GLY A 18 -22.93 -3.92 -4.97
C GLY A 18 -22.80 -5.39 -4.56
N GLU A 19 -22.76 -6.29 -5.54
CA GLU A 19 -22.80 -7.73 -5.27
C GLU A 19 -21.45 -8.27 -4.79
N ARG A 20 -21.48 -9.04 -3.69
CA ARG A 20 -20.28 -9.65 -3.07
C ARG A 20 -19.96 -11.06 -3.55
N LEU A 21 -20.86 -11.73 -4.26
CA LEU A 21 -20.60 -13.05 -4.84
C LEU A 21 -20.03 -12.87 -6.25
N LEU A 22 -19.02 -13.66 -6.63
CA LEU A 22 -18.51 -13.62 -8.00
C LEU A 22 -19.44 -14.43 -8.92
N PRO A 23 -19.56 -14.04 -10.20
CA PRO A 23 -20.18 -14.90 -11.20
C PRO A 23 -19.51 -16.27 -11.19
N ARG A 24 -20.31 -17.36 -11.18
CA ARG A 24 -19.81 -18.75 -11.08
C ARG A 24 -19.78 -19.48 -12.43
N SER A 25 -20.34 -18.90 -13.48
CA SER A 25 -20.44 -19.47 -14.83
C SER A 25 -20.41 -18.36 -15.89
N ASP A 26 -19.84 -18.66 -17.06
CA ASP A 26 -19.80 -17.83 -18.27
C ASP A 26 -19.20 -16.42 -18.13
N PHE A 27 -17.86 -16.33 -18.05
CA PHE A 27 -17.15 -15.05 -18.03
C PHE A 27 -17.12 -14.38 -19.41
N THR A 28 -17.84 -13.28 -19.54
CA THR A 28 -17.75 -12.43 -20.73
C THR A 28 -16.59 -11.42 -20.62
N LEU A 29 -16.15 -10.86 -21.75
CA LEU A 29 -15.12 -9.80 -21.76
C LEU A 29 -15.54 -8.59 -20.90
N CYS A 30 -16.82 -8.24 -20.89
CA CYS A 30 -17.34 -7.14 -20.08
C CYS A 30 -17.21 -7.41 -18.57
N GLU A 31 -17.46 -8.64 -18.12
CA GLU A 31 -17.30 -9.04 -16.72
C GLU A 31 -15.84 -9.01 -16.28
N GLN A 32 -14.93 -9.53 -17.11
CA GLN A 32 -13.50 -9.47 -16.82
C GLN A 32 -13.03 -8.02 -16.67
N PHE A 33 -13.39 -7.15 -17.62
CA PHE A 33 -13.00 -5.75 -17.57
C PHE A 33 -13.56 -5.04 -16.32
N THR A 34 -14.83 -5.29 -15.99
CA THR A 34 -15.48 -4.68 -14.82
C THR A 34 -14.87 -5.17 -13.50
N LEU A 35 -14.62 -6.47 -13.36
CA LEU A 35 -14.06 -7.07 -12.15
C LEU A 35 -12.60 -6.64 -11.93
N ILE A 36 -11.78 -6.67 -12.98
CA ILE A 36 -10.39 -6.19 -12.94
C ILE A 36 -10.38 -4.69 -12.63
N GLY A 37 -11.19 -3.91 -13.34
CA GLY A 37 -11.33 -2.46 -13.13
C GLY A 37 -11.73 -2.12 -11.69
N SER A 38 -12.68 -2.87 -11.11
CA SER A 38 -13.06 -2.71 -9.71
C SER A 38 -11.86 -2.90 -8.76
N GLY A 39 -11.06 -3.95 -8.95
CA GLY A 39 -9.85 -4.18 -8.16
C GLY A 39 -8.74 -3.15 -8.39
N MET A 40 -8.63 -2.60 -9.61
CA MET A 40 -7.66 -1.57 -9.95
C MET A 40 -7.89 -0.26 -9.16
N ILE A 41 -9.11 0.02 -8.70
CA ILE A 41 -9.40 1.19 -7.85
C ILE A 41 -8.51 1.19 -6.60
N TRP A 42 -8.34 0.03 -5.94
CA TRP A 42 -7.44 -0.08 -4.80
C TRP A 42 -5.98 0.11 -5.16
N ASN A 43 -5.55 -0.36 -6.34
CA ASN A 43 -4.18 -0.16 -6.82
C ASN A 43 -3.89 1.33 -7.05
N ILE A 44 -4.83 2.06 -7.66
CA ILE A 44 -4.74 3.52 -7.85
C ILE A 44 -4.67 4.21 -6.49
N TYR A 45 -5.54 3.81 -5.54
CA TYR A 45 -5.51 4.35 -4.18
C TYR A 45 -4.15 4.16 -3.51
N PHE A 46 -3.62 2.93 -3.52
CA PHE A 46 -2.32 2.63 -2.91
C PHE A 46 -1.19 3.38 -3.60
N GLY A 47 -1.13 3.37 -4.92
CA GLY A 47 -0.10 4.05 -5.69
C GLY A 47 -0.11 5.56 -5.45
N LEU A 48 -1.28 6.20 -5.56
CA LEU A 48 -1.41 7.64 -5.37
C LEU A 48 -1.01 8.07 -3.95
N MET A 49 -1.56 7.41 -2.93
CA MET A 49 -1.26 7.74 -1.55
C MET A 49 0.21 7.47 -1.17
N ALA A 50 0.77 6.32 -1.61
CA ALA A 50 2.17 5.99 -1.35
C ALA A 50 3.12 6.97 -2.04
N LEU A 51 2.83 7.38 -3.28
CA LEU A 51 3.65 8.36 -4.01
C LEU A 51 3.56 9.75 -3.39
N CYS A 52 2.35 10.24 -3.10
CA CYS A 52 2.15 11.58 -2.55
C CYS A 52 2.83 11.74 -1.18
N VAL A 53 2.57 10.83 -0.24
CA VAL A 53 3.19 10.91 1.10
C VAL A 53 4.67 10.53 1.02
N GLY A 54 5.01 9.55 0.18
CA GLY A 54 6.36 9.06 -0.04
C GLY A 54 7.30 10.14 -0.57
N PHE A 55 6.80 11.03 -1.43
CA PHE A 55 7.57 12.16 -1.94
C PHE A 55 8.08 13.08 -0.83
N PHE A 56 7.19 13.57 0.04
CA PHE A 56 7.57 14.48 1.12
C PHE A 56 8.56 13.81 2.10
N PHE A 57 8.31 12.55 2.44
CA PHE A 57 9.20 11.82 3.34
C PHE A 57 10.55 11.50 2.67
N ALA A 58 10.57 11.19 1.38
CA ALA A 58 11.79 10.96 0.61
C ALA A 58 12.66 12.22 0.57
N THR A 59 12.07 13.40 0.35
CA THR A 59 12.80 14.68 0.38
C THR A 59 13.39 14.93 1.77
N ALA A 60 12.62 14.70 2.83
CA ALA A 60 13.12 14.85 4.20
C ALA A 60 14.31 13.89 4.48
N LEU A 61 14.21 12.63 4.03
CA LEU A 61 15.29 11.64 4.15
C LEU A 61 16.53 12.01 3.32
N ALA A 62 16.35 12.55 2.11
CA ALA A 62 17.44 13.00 1.24
C ALA A 62 18.21 14.19 1.85
N VAL A 63 17.49 15.14 2.47
CA VAL A 63 18.12 16.23 3.23
C VAL A 63 18.80 15.71 4.49
N ALA A 64 18.16 14.79 5.21
CA ALA A 64 18.73 14.19 6.41
C ALA A 64 20.03 13.41 6.12
N LYS A 65 20.10 12.65 5.01
CA LYS A 65 21.30 11.88 4.64
C LYS A 65 22.47 12.75 4.15
N SER A 66 22.19 13.94 3.61
CA SER A 66 23.20 14.88 3.11
C SER A 66 23.78 15.79 4.19
N THR A 67 23.13 15.85 5.35
CA THR A 67 23.58 16.63 6.51
C THR A 67 24.93 16.12 7.08
N THR A 68 25.78 17.02 7.58
CA THR A 68 27.08 16.67 8.19
C THR A 68 26.94 16.04 9.57
N ASN A 69 25.89 16.41 10.32
CA ASN A 69 25.61 15.88 11.65
C ASN A 69 25.37 14.35 11.60
N PRO A 70 26.24 13.54 12.24
CA PRO A 70 26.12 12.09 12.18
C PRO A 70 24.84 11.55 12.83
N TRP A 71 24.24 12.27 13.77
CA TRP A 71 23.02 11.85 14.48
C TRP A 71 21.78 11.84 13.60
N VAL A 72 21.72 12.70 12.58
CA VAL A 72 20.61 12.75 11.63
C VAL A 72 20.92 11.90 10.40
N ARG A 73 22.17 11.97 9.94
CA ARG A 73 22.62 11.24 8.75
C ARG A 73 22.60 9.73 8.92
N LYS A 74 23.05 9.20 10.07
CA LYS A 74 23.12 7.75 10.29
C LYS A 74 21.73 7.10 10.27
N PRO A 75 20.72 7.57 11.02
CA PRO A 75 19.37 7.02 10.95
C PRO A 75 18.76 7.04 9.54
N ALA A 76 18.91 8.15 8.81
CA ALA A 76 18.41 8.25 7.44
C ALA A 76 19.04 7.20 6.52
N LYS A 77 20.36 7.02 6.58
CA LYS A 77 21.07 5.98 5.80
C LYS A 77 20.65 4.57 6.21
N TRP A 78 20.48 4.30 7.50
CA TRP A 78 20.03 3.00 8.00
C TRP A 78 18.61 2.67 7.55
N PHE A 79 17.71 3.65 7.60
CA PHE A 79 16.35 3.51 7.07
C PHE A 79 16.38 3.13 5.58
N ILE A 80 17.11 3.91 4.76
CA ILE A 80 17.22 3.66 3.32
C ILE A 80 17.81 2.27 3.05
N PHE A 81 18.88 1.91 3.75
CA PHE A 81 19.53 0.60 3.62
C PHE A 81 18.58 -0.56 3.96
N LEU A 82 17.85 -0.48 5.07
CA LEU A 82 16.95 -1.54 5.52
C LEU A 82 15.80 -1.76 4.53
N PHE A 83 15.13 -0.69 4.10
CA PHE A 83 13.97 -0.78 3.22
C PHE A 83 14.32 -1.10 1.77
N ARG A 84 15.51 -0.71 1.28
CA ARG A 84 15.98 -1.10 -0.06
C ARG A 84 16.68 -2.46 -0.08
N GLY A 85 17.27 -2.86 1.05
CA GLY A 85 18.01 -4.11 1.21
C GLY A 85 17.12 -5.32 1.54
N SER A 86 15.84 -5.11 1.84
CA SER A 86 14.89 -6.19 2.15
C SER A 86 13.83 -6.35 1.04
N PRO A 87 13.42 -7.58 0.70
CA PRO A 87 12.33 -7.79 -0.25
C PRO A 87 11.00 -7.18 0.23
N LEU A 88 10.31 -6.44 -0.65
CA LEU A 88 9.00 -5.82 -0.38
C LEU A 88 7.98 -6.83 0.17
N PHE A 89 7.99 -8.06 -0.36
CA PHE A 89 7.15 -9.14 0.14
C PHE A 89 7.35 -9.41 1.63
N ILE A 90 8.60 -9.51 2.09
CA ILE A 90 8.93 -9.74 3.51
C ILE A 90 8.50 -8.54 4.36
N GLN A 91 8.63 -7.32 3.85
CA GLN A 91 8.19 -6.11 4.55
C GLN A 91 6.70 -6.14 4.86
N PHE A 92 5.86 -6.62 3.93
CA PHE A 92 4.42 -6.77 4.17
C PHE A 92 4.12 -7.75 5.31
N PHE A 93 4.71 -8.94 5.28
CA PHE A 93 4.50 -9.93 6.35
C PHE A 93 5.02 -9.42 7.69
N PHE A 94 6.22 -8.86 7.70
CA PHE A 94 6.83 -8.32 8.91
C PHE A 94 5.95 -7.24 9.53
N ALA A 95 5.50 -6.25 8.74
CA ALA A 95 4.64 -5.18 9.23
C ALA A 95 3.30 -5.72 9.73
N TYR A 96 2.68 -6.67 9.02
CA TYR A 96 1.43 -7.29 9.45
C TYR A 96 1.56 -7.99 10.80
N PHE A 97 2.58 -8.86 10.98
CA PHE A 97 2.81 -9.54 12.25
C PHE A 97 3.22 -8.58 13.36
N LEU A 98 3.97 -7.52 13.05
CA LEU A 98 4.31 -6.47 14.00
C LEU A 98 3.06 -5.75 14.51
N PHE A 99 2.17 -5.31 13.62
CA PHE A 99 0.92 -4.64 14.00
C PHE A 99 -0.04 -5.56 14.73
N LEU A 100 -0.10 -6.85 14.37
CA LEU A 100 -0.87 -7.85 15.12
C LEU A 100 -0.39 -8.01 16.57
N ASN A 101 0.92 -8.10 16.78
CA ASN A 101 1.50 -8.17 18.12
C ASN A 101 1.23 -6.88 18.92
N LEU A 102 1.43 -5.72 18.29
CA LEU A 102 1.16 -4.41 18.90
C LEU A 102 -0.30 -4.24 19.29
N LYS A 103 -1.25 -4.72 18.47
CA LYS A 103 -2.68 -4.73 18.79
C LYS A 103 -2.99 -5.52 20.06
N GLY A 104 -2.26 -6.62 20.29
CA GLY A 104 -2.39 -7.43 21.51
C GLY A 104 -1.98 -6.66 22.78
N ALA A 105 -1.01 -5.75 22.67
CA ALA A 105 -0.56 -4.92 23.78
C ALA A 105 -1.38 -3.62 23.94
N PHE A 106 -1.73 -2.97 22.83
CA PHE A 106 -2.45 -1.69 22.83
C PHE A 106 -3.53 -1.66 21.74
N GLN A 107 -4.79 -1.46 22.16
CA GLN A 107 -5.94 -1.43 21.24
C GLN A 107 -5.88 -0.29 20.21
N PHE A 108 -5.11 0.77 20.48
CA PHE A 108 -4.90 1.89 19.54
C PHE A 108 -4.32 1.44 18.19
N PHE A 109 -3.52 0.38 18.15
CA PHE A 109 -2.93 -0.13 16.90
C PHE A 109 -3.90 -1.00 16.08
N SER A 110 -5.15 -1.19 16.53
CA SER A 110 -6.13 -2.02 15.81
C SER A 110 -6.32 -1.63 14.34
N PRO A 111 -6.40 -0.34 13.93
CA PRO A 111 -6.54 0.05 12.53
C PRO A 111 -5.35 -0.37 11.64
N PHE A 112 -4.14 -0.48 12.21
CA PHE A 112 -2.93 -0.89 11.50
C PHE A 112 -2.92 -2.36 11.11
N THR A 113 -3.78 -3.17 11.74
CA THR A 113 -3.98 -4.57 11.35
C THR A 113 -4.88 -4.73 10.13
N ALA A 114 -5.58 -3.68 9.70
CA ALA A 114 -6.35 -3.71 8.46
C ALA A 114 -5.40 -3.84 7.26
N ALA A 115 -5.65 -4.82 6.40
CA ALA A 115 -4.77 -5.14 5.28
C ALA A 115 -4.46 -3.93 4.38
N TRP A 116 -5.47 -3.09 4.10
CA TRP A 116 -5.30 -1.90 3.27
C TRP A 116 -4.35 -0.87 3.91
N LEU A 117 -4.49 -0.59 5.21
CA LEU A 117 -3.70 0.43 5.89
C LEU A 117 -2.28 -0.07 6.15
N GLY A 118 -2.13 -1.32 6.58
CA GLY A 118 -0.82 -1.95 6.75
C GLY A 118 -0.03 -2.00 5.44
N ALA A 119 -0.69 -2.40 4.34
CA ALA A 119 -0.05 -2.41 3.02
C ALA A 119 0.33 -0.99 2.56
N LEU A 120 -0.54 0.00 2.76
CA LEU A 120 -0.26 1.38 2.39
C LEU A 120 0.99 1.93 3.11
N ILE A 121 1.14 1.66 4.40
CA ILE A 121 2.32 2.09 5.18
C ILE A 121 3.59 1.46 4.63
N VAL A 122 3.58 0.15 4.37
CA VAL A 122 4.75 -0.55 3.83
C VAL A 122 5.13 0.00 2.45
N LEU A 123 4.15 0.19 1.56
CA LEU A 123 4.36 0.78 0.24
C LEU A 123 4.95 2.19 0.36
N PHE A 124 4.36 3.04 1.19
CA PHE A 124 4.85 4.39 1.45
C PHE A 124 6.31 4.40 1.93
N LEU A 125 6.66 3.59 2.94
CA LEU A 125 8.03 3.54 3.49
C LEU A 125 9.02 3.01 2.46
N ASN A 126 8.64 1.99 1.71
CA ASN A 126 9.45 1.42 0.65
C ASN A 126 9.71 2.46 -0.45
N THR A 127 8.65 3.06 -1.01
CA THR A 127 8.75 4.11 -2.03
C THR A 127 9.61 5.28 -1.55
N ALA A 128 9.40 5.74 -0.32
CA ALA A 128 10.20 6.83 0.25
C ALA A 128 11.69 6.47 0.34
N ALA A 129 12.04 5.25 0.74
CA ALA A 129 13.42 4.80 0.81
C ALA A 129 14.10 4.74 -0.57
N TYR A 130 13.40 4.21 -1.59
CA TYR A 130 13.93 4.17 -2.96
C TYR A 130 14.09 5.57 -3.55
N SER A 131 13.09 6.42 -3.42
CA SER A 131 13.15 7.80 -3.90
C SER A 131 14.22 8.60 -3.17
N ALA A 132 14.34 8.47 -1.85
CA ALA A 132 15.34 9.17 -1.05
C ALA A 132 16.77 8.75 -1.39
N GLU A 133 17.02 7.55 -1.92
CA GLU A 133 18.36 7.21 -2.40
C GLU A 133 18.70 7.96 -3.68
N ILE A 134 17.74 8.07 -4.60
CA ILE A 134 17.94 8.67 -5.92
C ILE A 134 18.27 10.16 -5.83
N PHE A 135 17.60 10.89 -4.91
CA PHE A 135 17.84 12.31 -4.64
C PHE A 135 19.10 12.55 -3.80
#